data_AF-A0A497P1B7-F1
#
_entry.id   AF-A0A497P1B7-F1
#
_cell.length_a   1.000
_cell.length_b   1.000
_cell.length_c   1.000
_cell.angle_alpha   90.00
_cell.angle_beta   90.00
_cell.angle_gamma   90.00
#
_symmetry.space_group_name_H-M   'P 1'
#
loop_
_entity.id
_entity.type
_entity.pdbx_description
1 polymer ?
#
loop_
_entity_poly.entity_id
_entity_poly.type
_entity_poly.pdbx_seq_one_letter_code
_entity_poly.pdbx_strand_id
1 'polypeptide(L)'
;MPLRGATRRVLDRLLGPSGYQVLAHHARKLSQMEPEDLLLSNPPEFYQVLSSLLGRGADFFLEMLLKSIALEVGSPSFDVAEAVRELKEGKLDKISRILSRLEDAVEG
;
A
#
# COMPACT_ATOMS: atom_id res chain seq x y z
N MET A 1 13.34 -1.70 -10.19
CA MET A 1 12.65 -0.39 -10.32
C MET A 1 11.97 -0.01 -9.01
N PRO A 2 12.25 1.13 -8.36
CA PRO A 2 11.98 1.33 -6.93
C PRO A 2 10.55 0.98 -6.50
N LEU A 3 10.39 0.27 -5.38
CA LEU A 3 9.10 -0.16 -4.83
C LEU A 3 8.11 1.01 -4.73
N ARG A 4 8.60 2.18 -4.27
CA ARG A 4 7.86 3.44 -4.27
C ARG A 4 7.20 3.77 -5.62
N GLY A 5 7.96 3.65 -6.71
CA GLY A 5 7.46 3.93 -8.06
C GLY A 5 6.44 2.89 -8.53
N ALA A 6 6.59 1.64 -8.11
CA ALA A 6 5.64 0.57 -8.44
C ALA A 6 4.31 0.82 -7.72
N THR A 7 4.38 1.12 -6.42
CA THR A 7 3.24 1.53 -5.59
C THR A 7 2.50 2.72 -6.20
N ARG A 8 3.22 3.78 -6.58
CA ARG A 8 2.60 4.96 -7.22
C ARG A 8 1.84 4.58 -8.49
N ARG A 9 2.44 3.83 -9.40
CA ARG A 9 1.78 3.41 -10.65
C ARG A 9 0.57 2.51 -10.43
N VAL A 10 0.65 1.61 -9.47
CA VAL A 10 -0.48 0.74 -9.12
C VAL A 10 -1.64 1.58 -8.56
N LEU A 11 -1.35 2.53 -7.67
CA LEU A 11 -2.36 3.45 -7.15
C LEU A 11 -3.00 4.28 -8.28
N ASP A 12 -2.21 4.87 -9.17
CA ASP A 12 -2.70 5.61 -10.33
C ASP A 12 -3.59 4.73 -11.24
N ARG A 13 -3.23 3.45 -11.44
CA ARG A 13 -4.00 2.51 -12.26
C ARG A 13 -5.32 2.09 -11.60
N LEU A 14 -5.32 1.83 -10.30
CA LEU A 14 -6.51 1.37 -9.56
C LEU A 14 -7.52 2.49 -9.31
N LEU A 15 -7.02 3.70 -9.05
CA LEU A 15 -7.87 4.84 -8.64
C LEU A 15 -8.17 5.81 -9.78
N GLY A 16 -7.35 5.80 -10.83
CA GLY A 16 -7.32 6.85 -11.83
C GLY A 16 -6.84 8.20 -11.27
N PRO A 17 -6.75 9.24 -12.12
CA PRO A 17 -6.19 10.54 -11.73
C PRO A 17 -6.96 11.19 -10.58
N SER A 18 -8.29 11.17 -10.63
CA SER A 18 -9.13 11.83 -9.62
C SER A 18 -9.11 11.07 -8.29
N GLY A 19 -9.16 9.73 -8.33
CA GLY A 19 -9.13 8.92 -7.11
C GLY A 19 -7.80 9.03 -6.38
N TYR A 20 -6.69 9.05 -7.12
CA TYR A 20 -5.37 9.29 -6.53
C TYR A 20 -5.30 10.66 -5.83
N GLN A 21 -5.80 11.73 -6.47
CA GLN A 21 -5.80 13.07 -5.87
C GLN A 21 -6.61 13.13 -4.56
N VAL A 22 -7.76 12.45 -4.50
CA VAL A 22 -8.55 12.35 -3.26
C VAL A 22 -7.75 11.62 -2.18
N LEU A 23 -7.14 10.48 -2.49
CA LEU A 23 -6.32 9.75 -1.54
C LEU A 23 -5.12 10.59 -1.06
N ALA A 24 -4.44 11.27 -1.98
CA ALA A 24 -3.30 12.14 -1.68
C ALA A 24 -3.71 13.34 -0.80
N HIS A 25 -4.88 13.94 -1.04
CA HIS A 25 -5.39 15.00 -0.18
C HIS A 25 -5.55 14.53 1.27
N HIS A 26 -6.14 13.36 1.47
CA HIS A 26 -6.35 12.81 2.82
C HIS A 26 -5.04 12.37 3.48
N ALA A 27 -4.14 11.72 2.73
CA ALA A 27 -2.82 11.33 3.24
C ALA A 27 -1.98 12.56 3.66
N ARG A 28 -1.95 13.60 2.84
CA ARG A 28 -1.23 14.85 3.16
C ARG A 28 -1.83 15.59 4.34
N LYS A 29 -3.16 15.58 4.48
CA LYS A 29 -3.84 16.22 5.62
C LYS A 29 -3.47 15.55 6.95
N LEU A 30 -3.24 14.24 6.95
CA LEU A 30 -2.97 13.48 8.16
C LEU A 30 -1.47 13.41 8.49
N SER A 31 -0.64 13.15 7.48
CA SER A 31 0.79 12.81 7.68
C SER A 31 1.76 13.64 6.83
N GLN A 32 1.26 14.60 6.04
CA GLN A 32 2.06 15.41 5.10
C GLN A 32 2.86 14.58 4.06
N MET A 33 2.43 13.34 3.81
CA MET A 33 3.07 12.40 2.89
C MET A 33 2.21 12.11 1.67
N GLU A 34 2.84 11.70 0.57
CA GLU A 34 2.12 11.08 -0.54
C GLU A 34 1.64 9.67 -0.17
N PRO A 35 0.58 9.16 -0.82
CA PRO A 35 0.04 7.83 -0.50
C PRO A 35 1.07 6.70 -0.58
N GLU A 36 1.94 6.70 -1.60
CA GLU A 36 2.98 5.68 -1.74
C GLU A 36 4.03 5.75 -0.65
N ASP A 37 4.38 6.95 -0.18
CA ASP A 37 5.35 7.15 0.89
C ASP A 37 4.73 6.71 2.22
N LEU A 38 3.48 7.10 2.47
CA LEU A 38 2.75 6.74 3.68
C LEU A 38 2.57 5.22 3.82
N LEU A 39 2.25 4.52 2.73
CA LEU A 39 2.17 3.05 2.76
C LEU A 39 3.50 2.41 3.15
N LEU A 40 4.63 2.96 2.70
CA LEU A 40 5.95 2.37 2.93
C LEU A 40 6.53 2.74 4.30
N SER A 41 6.27 3.96 4.79
CA SER A 41 6.83 4.45 6.06
C SER A 41 5.92 4.24 7.26
N ASN A 42 4.59 4.36 7.09
CA ASN A 42 3.60 4.16 8.15
C ASN A 42 2.34 3.44 7.65
N PRO A 43 2.45 2.14 7.35
CA PRO A 43 1.37 1.34 6.78
C PRO A 43 0.06 1.30 7.60
N PRO A 44 0.09 1.25 8.96
CA PRO A 44 -1.14 1.36 9.75
C PRO A 44 -1.88 2.68 9.54
N GLU A 45 -1.16 3.80 9.42
CA GLU A 45 -1.74 5.11 9.18
C GLU A 45 -2.30 5.24 7.76
N PHE A 46 -1.61 4.67 6.76
CA PHE A 46 -2.16 4.51 5.42
C PHE A 46 -3.50 3.74 5.43
N TYR A 47 -3.59 2.64 6.19
CA TYR A 47 -4.83 1.87 6.32
C TYR A 47 -5.94 2.67 7.01
N GLN A 48 -5.62 3.52 7.99
CA GLN A 48 -6.59 4.44 8.60
C GLN A 48 -7.14 5.44 7.59
N VAL A 49 -6.29 6.00 6.72
CA VAL A 49 -6.71 6.89 5.63
C VAL A 49 -7.68 6.15 4.71
N LEU A 50 -7.34 4.93 4.26
CA LEU A 50 -8.22 4.12 3.43
C LEU A 50 -9.56 3.80 4.13
N SER A 51 -9.52 3.42 5.40
CA SER A 51 -10.71 3.12 6.20
C SER A 51 -11.62 4.33 6.34
N SER A 52 -11.06 5.54 6.45
CA SER A 52 -11.84 6.78 6.53
C SER A 52 -12.56 7.11 5.21
N LEU A 53 -11.95 6.77 4.08
CA LEU A 53 -12.49 7.04 2.74
C LEU A 53 -13.48 5.98 2.27
N LEU A 54 -13.15 4.70 2.50
CA LEU A 54 -13.83 3.57 1.88
C LEU A 54 -14.64 2.74 2.89
N GLY A 55 -14.50 3.01 4.20
CA GLY A 55 -15.12 2.21 5.26
C GLY A 55 -14.76 0.73 5.12
N ARG A 56 -15.78 -0.12 5.05
CA ARG A 56 -15.60 -1.58 4.85
C ARG A 56 -14.91 -1.95 3.53
N GLY A 57 -14.89 -1.05 2.54
CA GLY A 57 -14.19 -1.25 1.28
C GLY A 57 -12.67 -1.15 1.38
N ALA A 58 -12.13 -0.65 2.49
CA ALA A 58 -10.69 -0.48 2.69
C ALA A 58 -9.92 -1.80 2.69
N ASP A 59 -10.48 -2.85 3.31
CA ASP A 59 -9.90 -4.19 3.33
C ASP A 59 -9.73 -4.73 1.90
N PHE A 60 -10.80 -4.68 1.11
CA PHE A 60 -10.79 -5.15 -0.28
C PHE A 60 -9.82 -4.34 -1.14
N PHE A 61 -9.80 -3.02 -0.97
CA PHE A 61 -8.87 -2.16 -1.71
C PHE A 61 -7.42 -2.46 -1.36
N LEU A 62 -7.10 -2.65 -0.08
CA LEU A 62 -5.75 -2.97 0.38
C LEU A 62 -5.28 -4.32 -0.19
N GLU A 63 -6.15 -5.33 -0.21
CA GLU A 63 -5.86 -6.62 -0.81
C GLU A 63 -5.56 -6.50 -2.31
N MET A 64 -6.38 -5.75 -3.05
CA MET A 64 -6.16 -5.49 -4.47
C MET A 64 -4.88 -4.69 -4.75
N LEU A 65 -4.57 -3.71 -3.90
CA LEU A 65 -3.36 -2.91 -3.98
C LEU A 65 -2.12 -3.79 -3.81
N LEU A 66 -2.06 -4.60 -2.75
CA LEU A 66 -0.92 -5.48 -2.48
C LEU A 66 -0.76 -6.56 -3.55
N LYS A 67 -1.85 -7.18 -4.02
CA LYS A 67 -1.83 -8.10 -5.17
C LYS A 67 -1.23 -7.44 -6.41
N SER A 68 -1.66 -6.21 -6.69
CA SER A 68 -1.21 -5.49 -7.88
C SER A 68 0.25 -5.05 -7.76
N ILE A 69 0.70 -4.63 -6.57
CA ILE A 69 2.12 -4.33 -6.30
C ILE A 69 2.96 -5.59 -6.48
N ALA A 70 2.56 -6.71 -5.87
CA ALA A 70 3.27 -7.99 -5.97
C ALA A 70 3.44 -8.43 -7.43
N LEU A 71 2.40 -8.28 -8.27
CA LEU A 71 2.49 -8.54 -9.71
C LEU A 71 3.40 -7.55 -10.44
N GLU A 72 3.29 -6.25 -10.14
CA GLU A 72 4.11 -5.19 -10.76
C GLU A 72 5.61 -5.38 -10.46
N VAL A 73 5.96 -5.95 -9.29
CA VAL A 73 7.34 -6.22 -8.89
C VAL A 73 7.81 -7.66 -9.17
N GLY A 74 7.01 -8.47 -9.87
CA GLY A 74 7.43 -9.84 -10.23
C GLY A 74 7.46 -10.84 -9.07
N SER A 75 6.70 -10.59 -7.99
CA SER A 75 6.59 -11.45 -6.80
C SER A 75 5.20 -12.09 -6.68
N PRO A 76 4.74 -12.93 -7.64
CA PRO A 76 3.39 -13.49 -7.64
C PRO A 76 3.11 -14.48 -6.50
N SER A 77 4.15 -15.00 -5.84
CA SER A 77 4.05 -15.90 -4.68
C SER A 77 3.96 -15.17 -3.34
N PHE A 78 3.90 -13.83 -3.36
CA PHE A 78 3.74 -13.02 -2.16
C PHE A 78 2.40 -13.30 -1.45
N ASP A 79 2.46 -13.60 -0.16
CA ASP A 79 1.27 -13.90 0.65
C ASP A 79 0.53 -12.61 1.03
N VAL A 80 -0.40 -12.20 0.17
CA VAL A 80 -1.21 -11.01 0.38
C VAL A 80 -2.14 -11.18 1.59
N ALA A 81 -2.65 -12.38 1.85
CA ALA A 81 -3.58 -12.59 2.95
C ALA A 81 -2.89 -12.39 4.30
N GLU A 82 -1.67 -12.91 4.45
CA GLU A 82 -0.80 -12.60 5.59
C GLU A 82 -0.54 -11.10 5.67
N ALA A 83 -0.14 -10.46 4.56
CA ALA A 83 0.19 -9.04 4.57
C ALA A 83 -0.98 -8.14 5.02
N VAL A 84 -2.19 -8.38 4.51
CA VAL A 84 -3.41 -7.65 4.91
C VAL A 84 -3.69 -7.85 6.40
N ARG A 85 -3.58 -9.09 6.90
CA ARG A 85 -3.81 -9.38 8.32
C ARG A 85 -2.82 -8.61 9.21
N GLU A 86 -1.53 -8.68 8.90
CA GLU A 86 -0.48 -8.03 9.71
C GLU A 86 -0.59 -6.49 9.67
N LEU A 87 -1.00 -5.92 8.53
CA LEU A 87 -1.30 -4.49 8.40
C LEU A 87 -2.46 -4.04 9.29
N LYS A 88 -3.53 -4.84 9.35
CA LYS A 88 -4.70 -4.57 10.21
C LYS A 88 -4.38 -4.72 11.69
N GLU A 89 -3.54 -5.69 12.03
CA GLU A 89 -3.09 -5.92 13.40
C GLU A 89 -2.03 -4.90 13.87
N GLY A 90 -1.52 -4.06 12.97
CA GLY A 90 -0.59 -2.98 13.29
C GLY A 90 0.78 -3.46 13.76
N LYS A 91 1.18 -4.69 13.42
CA LYS A 91 2.45 -5.29 13.85
C LYS A 91 3.60 -4.78 13.00
N LEU A 92 4.10 -3.58 13.34
CA LEU A 92 5.13 -2.85 12.58
C LEU A 92 6.32 -3.73 12.18
N ASP A 93 6.88 -4.53 13.09
CA ASP A 93 8.04 -5.39 12.79
C ASP A 93 7.79 -6.40 11.66
N LYS A 94 6.57 -6.91 11.58
CA LYS A 94 6.18 -7.86 10.53
C LYS A 94 5.84 -7.14 9.24
N ILE A 95 5.18 -5.99 9.32
CA ILE A 95 4.89 -5.17 8.16
C ILE A 95 6.18 -4.70 7.49
N SER A 96 7.19 -4.28 8.27
CA SER A 96 8.51 -3.94 7.74
C SER A 96 9.14 -5.10 6.99
N ARG A 97 9.09 -6.34 7.53
CA ARG A 97 9.58 -7.53 6.81
C ARG A 97 8.82 -7.79 5.52
N ILE A 98 7.50 -7.59 5.52
CA ILE A 98 6.65 -7.76 4.34
C ILE A 98 7.06 -6.78 3.24
N LEU A 99 7.26 -5.51 3.59
CA LEU A 99 7.69 -4.48 2.65
C LEU A 99 9.12 -4.70 2.16
N SER A 100 10.05 -5.09 3.04
CA SER A 100 11.41 -5.46 2.64
C SER A 100 11.42 -6.62 1.64
N ARG A 101 10.58 -7.65 1.82
CA ARG A 101 10.47 -8.75 0.84
C ARG A 101 9.98 -8.29 -0.53
N LEU A 102 9.12 -7.27 -0.59
CA LEU A 102 8.68 -6.66 -1.86
C LEU A 102 9.77 -5.79 -2.47
N GLU A 103 10.61 -5.14 -1.64
CA GLU A 103 11.76 -4.36 -2.07
C GLU A 103 12.90 -5.24 -2.58
N ASP A 104 13.21 -6.35 -1.92
CA ASP A 104 14.20 -7.33 -2.36
C ASP A 104 13.84 -7.92 -3.74
N ALA A 105 12.55 -8.16 -3.99
CA ALA A 105 12.05 -8.65 -5.29
C ALA A 105 12.23 -7.63 -6.43
N VAL A 106 12.42 -6.36 -6.11
CA VAL A 106 12.63 -5.27 -7.07
C VAL A 106 14.11 -5.09 -7.43
N GLU A 107 15.02 -5.47 -6.55
CA GLU A 107 16.47 -5.33 -6.70
C GLU A 107 17.15 -6.57 -7.31
N GLY A 108 16.50 -7.74 -7.24
CA GLY A 108 16.92 -8.98 -7.92
C GLY A 108 16.55 -9.01 -9.40
#